data_AF-A0A3B8Z9J1-F1
#
_entry.id   AF-A0A3B8Z9J1-F1
#
_cell.length_a   1.000
_cell.length_b   1.000
_cell.length_c   1.000
_cell.angle_alpha   90.00
_cell.angle_beta   90.00
_cell.angle_gamma   90.00
#
_symmetry.space_group_name_H-M   'P 1'
#
loop_
_entity.id
_entity.type
_entity.pdbx_description
1 polymer ?
#
loop_
_entity_poly.entity_id
_entity_poly.type
_entity_poly.pdbx_seq_one_letter_code
_entity_poly.pdbx_strand_id
1 'polypeptide(L)'
;MDKIEVRGARTHNLKNINLTIPRDKLVVITGLSGSGKSSLAFDTLYAEGQRRYVESLSTYARQFLSMMEKPDIDHIEGLSPAISIEQKSTSHNPRSTVGTITEIYDYLRLLFARVGEPHCPEHNIKLEAQTVSQMVDKVIALPADTRIMVLAPIVRKRKGQHIHVFNELKTSGFIRARVNGLVCEIEYPPELEKNKKHSIDVVIDRLKIRPGLEQRLAESFETAIQLADGLAVVSMMEGNRGEKDLVFSSLFACRKCGHSISELEPRLFSFNNPAGACSGCDGLGLKQFFDEQRVITDSSLSLSEGAIRGWDRRSVYYFHILTSLAEHFGFAVDTPFNKLSKKHQEVLLRGSDGEVVDFVYVNDRGDTRTRSYAFEGVLPNMERRYHETDSTVVREELAKYLSSQPCPDCGGTRLRRDARYVLIQGINLPSITEMTVTQALEYFTYLKLTGKRAKIAEKVLKELQNRLKFLVDVGLNYLNLSRSAETLSGGEAQRIRLASQIGAGLVGVMYILDEPSIGLHQRDNNRL
;
A
#
# COMPACT_ATOMS: atom_id res chain seq x y z
N MET A 1 -22.50 41.10 -12.28
CA MET A 1 -23.59 40.73 -11.35
C MET A 1 -22.96 40.42 -10.01
N ASP A 2 -23.24 41.28 -9.05
CA ASP A 2 -22.56 41.44 -7.77
C ASP A 2 -23.44 40.92 -6.61
N LYS A 3 -24.59 40.33 -6.97
CA LYS A 3 -25.58 39.72 -6.10
C LYS A 3 -26.14 38.44 -6.72
N ILE A 4 -26.60 37.53 -5.86
CA ILE A 4 -27.43 36.37 -6.18
C ILE A 4 -28.87 36.74 -5.82
N GLU A 5 -29.78 36.69 -6.79
CA GLU A 5 -31.20 36.94 -6.55
C GLU A 5 -31.95 35.62 -6.55
N VAL A 6 -32.70 35.34 -5.48
CA VAL A 6 -33.60 34.18 -5.39
C VAL A 6 -35.02 34.69 -5.23
N ARG A 7 -35.91 34.21 -6.09
CA ARG A 7 -37.34 34.56 -6.10
C ARG A 7 -38.19 33.30 -5.93
N GLY A 8 -39.15 33.40 -5.02
CA GLY A 8 -40.16 32.38 -4.79
C GLY A 8 -39.62 31.01 -4.36
N ALA A 9 -38.65 30.97 -3.44
CA ALA A 9 -38.15 29.69 -2.93
C ALA A 9 -39.18 29.01 -2.02
N ARG A 10 -39.52 27.76 -2.36
CA ARG A 10 -40.57 26.94 -1.73
C ARG A 10 -40.11 25.52 -1.38
N THR A 11 -38.82 25.23 -1.52
CA THR A 11 -38.25 23.91 -1.20
C THR A 11 -38.52 23.55 0.27
N HIS A 12 -39.10 22.37 0.52
CA HIS A 12 -39.53 21.90 1.85
C HIS A 12 -40.49 22.85 2.60
N ASN A 13 -40.01 23.55 3.63
CA ASN A 13 -40.82 24.40 4.50
C ASN A 13 -40.64 25.90 4.22
N LEU A 14 -39.94 26.26 3.13
CA LEU A 14 -39.79 27.64 2.70
C LEU A 14 -41.12 28.21 2.21
N LYS A 15 -41.49 29.40 2.69
CA LYS A 15 -42.79 30.04 2.42
C LYS A 15 -42.71 31.06 1.29
N ASN A 16 -42.38 30.60 0.08
CA ASN A 16 -42.30 31.43 -1.13
C ASN A 16 -41.43 32.69 -0.94
N ILE A 17 -40.22 32.49 -0.41
CA ILE A 17 -39.37 33.59 0.03
C ILE A 17 -38.59 34.23 -1.13
N ASN A 18 -38.37 35.54 -1.02
CA ASN A 18 -37.52 36.31 -1.93
C ASN A 18 -36.33 36.84 -1.15
N LEU A 19 -35.12 36.67 -1.66
CA LEU A 19 -33.91 37.14 -1.00
C LEU A 19 -32.83 37.54 -2.00
N THR A 20 -31.94 38.42 -1.55
CA THR A 20 -30.78 38.89 -2.31
C THR A 20 -29.54 38.68 -1.47
N ILE A 21 -28.59 37.90 -1.98
CA ILE A 21 -27.32 37.57 -1.32
C ILE A 21 -26.20 38.33 -2.02
N PRO A 22 -25.35 39.09 -1.31
CA PRO A 22 -24.19 39.73 -1.93
C PRO A 22 -23.15 38.68 -2.36
N ARG A 23 -22.59 38.80 -3.58
CA ARG A 23 -21.46 37.96 -4.03
C ARG A 23 -20.16 38.44 -3.40
N ASP A 24 -19.18 37.54 -3.39
CA ASP A 24 -17.81 37.78 -2.92
C ASP A 24 -17.72 38.25 -1.46
N LYS A 25 -18.72 37.88 -0.66
CA LYS A 25 -18.77 38.15 0.79
C LYS A 25 -19.02 36.87 1.57
N LEU A 26 -18.54 36.84 2.81
CA LEU A 26 -18.93 35.82 3.78
C LEU A 26 -20.37 36.10 4.24
N VAL A 27 -21.28 35.17 3.94
CA VAL A 27 -22.70 35.28 4.27
C VAL A 27 -23.08 34.18 5.23
N VAL A 28 -23.68 34.55 6.36
CA VAL A 28 -24.06 33.63 7.43
C VAL A 28 -25.58 33.52 7.49
N ILE A 29 -26.11 32.30 7.34
CA ILE A 29 -27.53 31.99 7.52
C ILE A 29 -27.73 31.50 8.95
N THR A 30 -28.53 32.23 9.72
CA THR A 30 -28.82 31.92 11.14
C THR A 30 -30.31 31.81 11.40
N GLY A 31 -30.70 31.11 12.46
CA GLY A 31 -32.09 30.84 12.83
C GLY A 31 -32.26 29.56 13.65
N LEU A 32 -33.46 29.38 14.22
CA LEU A 32 -33.80 28.21 15.04
C LEU A 32 -33.66 26.89 14.27
N SER A 33 -33.46 25.78 14.98
CA SER A 33 -33.47 24.44 14.36
C SER A 33 -34.81 24.22 13.63
N GLY A 34 -34.75 23.68 12.40
CA GLY A 34 -35.94 23.50 11.56
C GLY A 34 -36.48 24.77 10.87
N SER A 35 -35.84 25.94 11.01
CA SER A 35 -36.33 27.19 10.38
C SER A 35 -36.18 27.26 8.85
N GLY A 36 -35.72 26.19 8.19
CA GLY A 36 -35.49 26.15 6.73
C GLY A 36 -34.10 26.60 6.28
N LYS A 37 -33.11 26.71 7.19
CA LYS A 37 -31.72 27.10 6.84
C LYS A 37 -31.10 26.15 5.81
N SER A 38 -31.13 24.85 6.11
CA SER A 38 -30.56 23.82 5.24
C SER A 38 -31.36 23.70 3.94
N SER A 39 -32.68 23.89 4.00
CA SER A 39 -33.54 23.92 2.81
C SER A 39 -33.15 25.04 1.86
N LEU A 40 -32.88 26.24 2.37
CA LEU A 40 -32.39 27.34 1.55
C LEU A 40 -30.95 27.10 1.05
N ALA A 41 -30.03 26.73 1.94
CA ALA A 41 -28.61 26.63 1.62
C ALA A 41 -28.29 25.43 0.72
N PHE A 42 -28.66 24.23 1.13
CA PHE A 42 -28.29 22.99 0.45
C PHE A 42 -29.33 22.58 -0.59
N ASP A 43 -30.60 22.53 -0.19
CA ASP A 43 -31.66 21.98 -1.05
C ASP A 43 -32.09 22.97 -2.16
N THR A 44 -31.83 24.27 -2.00
CA THR A 44 -32.08 25.29 -3.02
C THR A 44 -30.78 25.80 -3.67
N LEU A 45 -29.93 26.53 -2.94
CA LEU A 45 -28.77 27.23 -3.53
C LEU A 45 -27.71 26.28 -4.08
N TYR A 46 -27.27 25.30 -3.27
CA TYR A 46 -26.29 24.30 -3.69
C TYR A 46 -26.83 23.42 -4.81
N ALA A 47 -28.05 22.88 -4.64
CA ALA A 47 -28.68 22.02 -5.63
C ALA A 47 -28.80 22.69 -7.01
N GLU A 48 -29.27 23.94 -7.07
CA GLU A 48 -29.32 24.69 -8.34
C GLU A 48 -27.94 25.01 -8.92
N GLY A 49 -26.97 25.37 -8.08
CA GLY A 49 -25.62 25.70 -8.54
C GLY A 49 -24.87 24.51 -9.11
N GLN A 50 -25.00 23.36 -8.44
CA GLN A 50 -24.45 22.11 -8.94
C GLN A 50 -25.18 21.68 -10.22
N ARG A 51 -26.52 21.70 -10.23
CA ARG A 51 -27.32 21.29 -11.40
C ARG A 51 -26.96 22.09 -12.65
N ARG A 52 -26.96 23.43 -12.57
CA ARG A 52 -26.62 24.31 -13.70
C ARG A 52 -25.20 24.07 -14.22
N TYR A 53 -24.26 23.83 -13.32
CA TYR A 53 -22.89 23.51 -13.71
C TYR A 53 -22.79 22.15 -14.41
N VAL A 54 -23.37 21.08 -13.85
CA VAL A 54 -23.29 19.74 -14.44
C VAL A 54 -24.11 19.64 -15.74
N GLU A 55 -25.23 20.36 -15.87
CA GLU A 55 -25.97 20.50 -17.13
C GLU A 55 -25.11 21.12 -18.25
N SER A 56 -24.10 21.92 -17.91
CA SER A 56 -23.20 22.50 -18.91
C SER A 56 -22.11 21.53 -19.41
N LEU A 57 -21.82 20.46 -18.67
CA LEU A 57 -20.68 19.58 -18.94
C LEU A 57 -20.86 18.69 -20.18
N SER A 58 -22.05 18.12 -20.39
CA SER A 58 -22.35 17.32 -21.58
C SER A 58 -23.85 17.22 -21.89
N THR A 59 -24.18 16.96 -23.16
CA THR A 59 -25.55 16.69 -23.60
C THR A 59 -26.12 15.42 -22.95
N TYR A 60 -25.28 14.42 -22.70
CA TYR A 60 -25.64 13.20 -21.97
C TYR A 60 -25.96 13.49 -20.50
N ALA A 61 -25.13 14.27 -19.79
CA ALA A 61 -25.38 14.63 -18.40
C ALA A 61 -26.72 15.38 -18.23
N ARG A 62 -27.13 16.21 -19.19
CA ARG A 62 -28.45 16.85 -19.19
C ARG A 62 -29.60 15.84 -19.18
N GLN A 63 -29.50 14.74 -19.91
CA GLN A 63 -30.54 13.71 -19.93
C GLN A 63 -30.69 13.04 -18.55
N PHE A 64 -29.58 12.74 -17.88
CA PHE A 64 -29.61 12.15 -16.54
C PHE A 64 -30.11 13.12 -15.47
N LEU A 65 -29.68 14.38 -15.52
CA LEU A 65 -30.10 15.40 -14.55
C LEU A 65 -31.57 15.80 -14.72
N SER A 66 -32.13 15.64 -15.92
CA SER A 66 -33.55 15.91 -16.15
C SER A 66 -34.49 14.97 -15.38
N MET A 67 -33.96 13.83 -14.89
CA MET A 67 -34.68 12.89 -14.01
C MET A 67 -34.54 13.23 -12.52
N MET A 68 -33.70 14.18 -12.12
CA MET A 68 -33.58 14.61 -10.72
C MET A 68 -34.64 15.66 -10.39
N GLU A 69 -35.18 15.60 -9.17
CA GLU A 69 -36.12 16.61 -8.68
C GLU A 69 -35.45 17.99 -8.66
N LYS A 70 -36.06 18.96 -9.34
CA LYS A 70 -35.60 20.34 -9.33
C LYS A 70 -36.07 21.02 -8.03
N PRO A 71 -35.22 21.85 -7.40
CA PRO A 71 -35.66 22.69 -6.29
C PRO A 71 -36.85 23.56 -6.70
N ASP A 72 -37.87 23.63 -5.85
CA ASP A 72 -39.05 24.47 -6.09
C ASP A 72 -38.71 25.95 -5.84
N ILE A 73 -38.45 26.67 -6.93
CA ILE A 73 -38.12 28.10 -7.01
C ILE A 73 -38.69 28.70 -8.31
N ASP A 74 -39.10 29.96 -8.27
CA ASP A 74 -39.56 30.67 -9.48
C ASP A 74 -38.40 31.13 -10.34
N HIS A 75 -37.41 31.77 -9.72
CA HIS A 75 -36.28 32.33 -10.44
C HIS A 75 -35.05 32.45 -9.56
N ILE A 76 -33.89 32.14 -10.13
CA ILE A 76 -32.60 32.36 -9.47
C ILE A 76 -31.54 32.83 -10.47
N GLU A 77 -30.88 33.93 -10.14
CA GLU A 77 -29.91 34.63 -11.00
C GLU A 77 -28.61 34.94 -10.24
N GLY A 78 -27.51 35.06 -10.99
CA GLY A 78 -26.21 35.42 -10.43
C GLY A 78 -25.50 34.28 -9.68
N LEU A 79 -25.99 33.04 -9.81
CA LEU A 79 -25.49 31.89 -9.08
C LEU A 79 -24.17 31.35 -9.68
N SER A 80 -23.21 31.05 -8.79
CA SER A 80 -21.93 30.44 -9.17
C SER A 80 -22.01 28.92 -9.11
N PRO A 81 -21.09 28.16 -9.76
CA PRO A 81 -20.88 26.76 -9.43
C PRO A 81 -20.74 26.60 -7.90
N ALA A 82 -21.50 25.69 -7.33
CA ALA A 82 -21.62 25.53 -5.88
C ALA A 82 -20.88 24.28 -5.40
N ILE A 83 -20.21 24.38 -4.25
CA ILE A 83 -19.56 23.26 -3.57
C ILE A 83 -20.07 23.21 -2.14
N SER A 84 -20.66 22.08 -1.74
CA SER A 84 -21.09 21.84 -0.36
C SER A 84 -19.98 21.21 0.48
N ILE A 85 -19.86 21.68 1.71
CA ILE A 85 -18.95 21.16 2.74
C ILE A 85 -19.81 20.79 3.96
N GLU A 86 -20.48 19.65 3.85
CA GLU A 86 -21.38 19.07 4.85
C GLU A 86 -20.66 18.07 5.77
N GLN A 87 -21.28 17.77 6.91
CA GLN A 87 -20.86 16.72 7.85
C GLN A 87 -21.26 15.30 7.42
N LYS A 88 -21.60 15.07 6.16
CA LYS A 88 -21.90 13.72 5.67
C LYS A 88 -20.64 12.87 5.78
N SER A 89 -20.78 11.68 6.35
CA SER A 89 -19.68 10.74 6.52
C SER A 89 -18.98 10.50 5.17
N THR A 90 -17.67 10.65 5.17
CA THR A 90 -16.85 10.20 4.04
C THR A 90 -17.13 8.72 3.80
N SER A 91 -17.32 8.33 2.53
CA SER A 91 -17.55 6.94 2.11
C SER A 91 -16.68 5.96 2.91
N HIS A 92 -17.30 4.91 3.45
CA HIS A 92 -16.65 3.83 4.20
C HIS A 92 -15.80 2.98 3.25
N ASN A 93 -14.61 3.48 2.95
CA ASN A 93 -13.62 2.75 2.19
C ASN A 93 -12.37 2.56 3.07
N PRO A 94 -12.04 1.32 3.47
CA PRO A 94 -10.94 1.03 4.39
C PRO A 94 -9.56 1.39 3.82
N ARG A 95 -9.46 1.58 2.50
CA ARG A 95 -8.25 2.04 1.83
C ARG A 95 -8.06 3.56 1.89
N SER A 96 -9.10 4.33 2.23
CA SER A 96 -9.01 5.79 2.30
C SER A 96 -8.28 6.22 3.57
N THR A 97 -7.35 7.14 3.42
CA THR A 97 -6.56 7.76 4.49
C THR A 97 -6.64 9.28 4.39
N VAL A 98 -6.21 9.99 5.43
CA VAL A 98 -6.05 11.45 5.39
C VAL A 98 -5.18 11.88 4.20
N GLY A 99 -4.07 11.19 3.96
CA GLY A 99 -3.15 11.47 2.85
C GLY A 99 -3.78 11.30 1.47
N THR A 100 -4.66 10.31 1.28
CA THR A 100 -5.34 10.12 -0.01
C THR A 100 -6.48 11.11 -0.23
N ILE A 101 -7.24 11.47 0.81
CA ILE A 101 -8.36 12.43 0.69
C ILE A 101 -7.84 13.85 0.39
N THR A 102 -6.69 14.18 0.95
CA THR A 102 -6.03 15.49 0.74
C THR A 102 -5.17 15.55 -0.51
N GLU A 103 -5.07 14.42 -1.24
CA GLU A 103 -4.16 14.18 -2.38
C GLU A 103 -2.67 14.38 -2.04
N ILE A 104 -2.31 14.65 -0.79
CA ILE A 104 -0.93 14.80 -0.33
C ILE A 104 -0.15 13.52 -0.65
N TYR A 105 -0.77 12.36 -0.47
CA TYR A 105 -0.17 11.07 -0.79
C TYR A 105 0.20 10.94 -2.27
N ASP A 106 -0.56 11.54 -3.19
CA ASP A 106 -0.25 11.48 -4.62
C ASP A 106 0.96 12.33 -4.99
N TYR A 107 1.10 13.50 -4.38
CA TYR A 107 2.32 14.31 -4.50
C TYR A 107 3.52 13.61 -3.84
N LEU A 108 3.33 12.91 -2.72
CA LEU A 108 4.38 12.10 -2.11
C LEU A 108 4.83 10.98 -3.05
N ARG A 109 3.91 10.26 -3.68
CA ARG A 109 4.22 9.22 -4.68
C ARG A 109 5.02 9.78 -5.84
N LEU A 110 4.64 10.96 -6.34
CA LEU A 110 5.36 11.64 -7.41
C LEU A 110 6.76 12.06 -6.96
N LEU A 111 6.91 12.60 -5.75
CA LEU A 111 8.20 13.01 -5.19
C LEU A 111 9.15 11.81 -5.04
N PHE A 112 8.68 10.71 -4.46
CA PHE A 112 9.46 9.49 -4.27
C PHE A 112 9.84 8.83 -5.59
N ALA A 113 8.95 8.86 -6.60
CA ALA A 113 9.27 8.37 -7.94
C ALA A 113 10.40 9.18 -8.62
N ARG A 114 10.41 10.51 -8.43
CA ARG A 114 11.36 11.39 -9.14
C ARG A 114 12.68 11.62 -8.42
N VAL A 115 12.67 11.64 -7.09
CA VAL A 115 13.84 12.01 -6.27
C VAL A 115 14.28 10.88 -5.34
N GLY A 116 13.43 9.89 -5.10
CA GLY A 116 13.72 8.78 -4.21
C GLY A 116 14.94 7.98 -4.66
N GLU A 117 15.72 7.55 -3.67
CA GLU A 117 16.88 6.70 -3.86
C GLU A 117 16.53 5.26 -3.45
N PRO A 118 16.47 4.32 -4.38
CA PRO A 118 16.15 2.94 -4.07
C PRO A 118 17.32 2.27 -3.37
N HIS A 119 17.06 1.52 -2.31
CA HIS A 119 18.06 0.77 -1.54
C HIS A 119 17.72 -0.71 -1.53
N CYS A 120 18.75 -1.55 -1.46
CA CYS A 120 18.56 -2.99 -1.31
C CYS A 120 17.95 -3.32 0.06
N PRO A 121 16.82 -4.07 0.14
CA PRO A 121 16.18 -4.43 1.41
C PRO A 121 17.01 -5.31 2.36
N GLU A 122 18.06 -5.96 1.85
CA GLU A 122 18.92 -6.85 2.65
C GLU A 122 20.26 -6.21 3.03
N HIS A 123 20.83 -5.42 2.12
CA HIS A 123 22.19 -4.89 2.27
C HIS A 123 22.22 -3.40 2.56
N ASN A 124 21.08 -2.71 2.44
CA ASN A 124 20.94 -1.25 2.56
C ASN A 124 21.92 -0.46 1.70
N ILE A 125 22.27 -0.99 0.53
CA ILE A 125 23.14 -0.32 -0.45
C ILE A 125 22.24 0.37 -1.47
N LYS A 126 22.58 1.61 -1.81
CA LYS A 126 21.93 2.36 -2.88
C LYS A 126 22.00 1.60 -4.21
N LEU A 127 20.84 1.46 -4.83
CA LEU A 127 20.67 0.89 -6.15
C LEU A 127 20.81 2.02 -7.18
N GLU A 128 21.69 1.82 -8.15
CA GLU A 128 21.95 2.80 -9.21
C GLU A 128 21.72 2.10 -10.55
N ALA A 129 20.78 2.64 -11.32
CA ALA A 129 20.64 2.33 -12.74
C ALA A 129 21.55 3.25 -13.55
N GLN A 130 22.24 2.71 -14.54
CA GLN A 130 23.12 3.46 -15.44
C GLN A 130 22.72 3.16 -16.89
N THR A 131 22.79 4.17 -17.75
CA THR A 131 22.60 3.94 -19.19
C THR A 131 23.87 3.33 -19.78
N VAL A 132 23.76 2.63 -20.92
CA VAL A 132 24.93 2.07 -21.61
C VAL A 132 25.99 3.15 -21.86
N SER A 133 25.59 4.35 -22.30
CA SER A 133 26.52 5.47 -22.47
C SER A 133 27.27 5.84 -21.18
N GLN A 134 26.57 5.91 -20.03
CA GLN A 134 27.21 6.17 -18.73
C GLN A 134 28.16 5.05 -18.30
N MET A 135 27.84 3.79 -18.63
CA MET A 135 28.73 2.66 -18.37
C MET A 135 30.01 2.77 -19.21
N VAL A 136 29.86 3.09 -20.50
CA VAL A 136 30.96 3.32 -21.44
C VAL A 136 31.85 4.47 -20.97
N ASP A 137 31.27 5.63 -20.65
CA ASP A 137 32.00 6.81 -20.14
C ASP A 137 32.83 6.47 -18.91
N LYS A 138 32.26 5.68 -17.99
CA LYS A 138 32.93 5.29 -16.75
C LYS A 138 34.07 4.30 -16.96
N VAL A 139 33.96 3.42 -17.96
CA VAL A 139 35.04 2.50 -18.34
C VAL A 139 36.15 3.24 -19.08
N ILE A 140 35.81 4.18 -19.97
CA ILE A 140 36.81 4.97 -20.72
C ILE A 140 37.62 5.88 -19.79
N ALA A 141 37.03 6.33 -18.68
CA ALA A 141 37.73 7.10 -17.66
C ALA A 141 38.84 6.33 -16.90
N LEU A 142 38.99 5.02 -17.12
CA LEU A 142 40.08 4.21 -16.55
C LEU A 142 41.43 4.54 -17.23
N PRO A 143 42.58 4.24 -16.58
CA PRO A 143 43.90 4.52 -17.13
C PRO A 143 44.10 3.90 -18.52
N ALA A 144 44.72 4.66 -19.42
CA ALA A 144 45.03 4.19 -20.77
C ALA A 144 45.81 2.86 -20.73
N ASP A 145 45.57 2.00 -21.72
CA ASP A 145 46.19 0.68 -21.87
C ASP A 145 45.80 -0.39 -20.83
N THR A 146 44.88 -0.12 -19.90
CA THR A 146 44.33 -1.19 -19.03
C THR A 146 43.61 -2.26 -19.85
N ARG A 147 43.82 -3.53 -19.50
CA ARG A 147 43.13 -4.69 -20.09
C ARG A 147 41.91 -5.03 -19.26
N ILE A 148 40.75 -5.03 -19.89
CA ILE A 148 39.45 -5.29 -19.25
C ILE A 148 38.73 -6.44 -19.92
N MET A 149 37.83 -7.07 -19.17
CA MET A 149 36.94 -8.12 -19.62
C MET A 149 35.51 -7.74 -19.26
N VAL A 150 34.65 -7.65 -20.27
CA VAL A 150 33.20 -7.43 -20.10
C VAL A 150 32.54 -8.79 -19.90
N LEU A 151 31.79 -8.90 -18.82
CA LEU A 151 31.21 -10.12 -18.31
C LEU A 151 29.71 -9.97 -18.11
N ALA A 152 28.96 -11.00 -18.47
CA ALA A 152 27.53 -11.12 -18.21
C ALA A 152 27.30 -12.10 -17.04
N PRO A 153 26.92 -11.64 -15.83
CA PRO A 153 26.79 -12.50 -14.65
C PRO A 153 25.46 -13.26 -14.63
N ILE A 154 25.41 -14.42 -15.30
CA ILE A 154 24.17 -15.22 -15.44
C ILE A 154 23.78 -15.91 -14.13
N VAL A 155 24.76 -16.43 -13.39
CA VAL A 155 24.51 -17.12 -12.11
C VAL A 155 25.36 -16.48 -11.02
N ARG A 156 24.72 -16.03 -9.93
CA ARG A 156 25.43 -15.45 -8.78
C ARG A 156 25.09 -16.18 -7.49
N LYS A 157 26.09 -16.86 -6.90
CA LYS A 157 26.00 -17.56 -5.59
C LYS A 157 24.78 -18.48 -5.43
N ARG A 158 24.34 -19.14 -6.51
CA ARG A 158 23.23 -20.11 -6.49
C ARG A 158 23.76 -21.53 -6.40
N LYS A 159 23.08 -22.39 -5.63
CA LYS A 159 23.40 -23.83 -5.55
C LYS A 159 22.92 -24.55 -6.81
N GLY A 160 23.65 -25.56 -7.24
CA GLY A 160 23.28 -26.39 -8.39
C GLY A 160 24.42 -26.60 -9.39
N GLN A 161 24.26 -27.61 -10.25
CA GLN A 161 25.27 -27.96 -11.25
C GLN A 161 25.21 -27.09 -12.51
N HIS A 162 24.07 -26.40 -12.75
CA HIS A 162 23.86 -25.44 -13.85
C HIS A 162 24.22 -25.96 -15.26
N ILE A 163 24.14 -27.28 -15.50
CA ILE A 163 24.47 -27.92 -16.80
C ILE A 163 23.66 -27.32 -17.95
N HIS A 164 22.37 -27.05 -17.71
CA HIS A 164 21.48 -26.42 -18.68
C HIS A 164 22.02 -25.07 -19.18
N VAL A 165 22.55 -24.26 -18.26
CA VAL A 165 23.09 -22.92 -18.58
C VAL A 165 24.29 -23.04 -19.52
N PHE A 166 25.20 -23.99 -19.28
CA PHE A 166 26.34 -24.21 -20.17
C PHE A 166 25.91 -24.68 -21.57
N ASN A 167 24.87 -25.52 -21.67
CA ASN A 167 24.33 -25.96 -22.96
C ASN A 167 23.68 -24.81 -23.75
N GLU A 168 22.91 -23.96 -23.09
CA GLU A 168 22.32 -22.76 -23.71
C GLU A 168 23.39 -21.81 -24.23
N LEU A 169 24.46 -21.60 -23.44
CA LEU A 169 25.58 -20.76 -23.82
C LEU A 169 26.38 -21.33 -24.99
N LYS A 170 26.57 -22.65 -25.02
CA LYS A 170 27.22 -23.34 -26.15
C LYS A 170 26.40 -23.18 -27.43
N THR A 171 25.08 -23.31 -27.33
CA THR A 171 24.16 -23.13 -28.47
C THR A 171 24.15 -21.69 -28.96
N SER A 172 24.30 -20.72 -28.06
CA SER A 172 24.38 -19.29 -28.36
C SER A 172 25.75 -18.85 -28.89
N GLY A 173 26.73 -19.76 -29.00
CA GLY A 173 28.04 -19.50 -29.61
C GLY A 173 29.08 -18.86 -28.67
N PHE A 174 28.83 -18.81 -27.36
CA PHE A 174 29.83 -18.29 -26.40
C PHE A 174 30.95 -19.32 -26.17
N ILE A 175 32.21 -18.84 -26.14
CA ILE A 175 33.39 -19.71 -26.03
C ILE A 175 33.91 -19.81 -24.59
N ARG A 176 33.84 -18.72 -23.80
CA ARG A 176 34.48 -18.62 -22.49
C ARG A 176 33.53 -18.16 -21.39
N ALA A 177 33.70 -18.72 -20.21
CA ALA A 177 33.01 -18.31 -18.99
C ALA A 177 33.99 -18.23 -17.82
N ARG A 178 33.71 -17.38 -16.86
CA ARG A 178 34.39 -17.28 -15.56
C ARG A 178 33.53 -17.98 -14.52
N VAL A 179 33.98 -19.13 -14.06
CA VAL A 179 33.29 -19.97 -13.08
C VAL A 179 34.04 -19.92 -11.76
N ASN A 180 33.38 -19.41 -10.71
CA ASN A 180 33.98 -19.21 -9.38
C ASN A 180 35.33 -18.44 -9.40
N GLY A 181 35.47 -17.51 -10.35
CA GLY A 181 36.69 -16.71 -10.54
C GLY A 181 37.74 -17.30 -11.48
N LEU A 182 37.58 -18.54 -11.94
CA LEU A 182 38.46 -19.17 -12.92
C LEU A 182 37.87 -19.05 -14.33
N VAL A 183 38.65 -18.53 -15.28
CA VAL A 183 38.24 -18.46 -16.69
C VAL A 183 38.46 -19.82 -17.34
N CYS A 184 37.40 -20.43 -17.87
CA CYS A 184 37.40 -21.71 -18.55
C CYS A 184 36.68 -21.62 -19.91
N GLU A 185 36.91 -22.63 -20.75
CA GLU A 185 36.19 -22.79 -22.00
C GLU A 185 34.84 -23.48 -21.73
N ILE A 186 33.78 -22.99 -22.37
CA ILE A 186 32.41 -23.48 -22.17
C ILE A 186 32.25 -24.92 -22.70
N GLU A 187 33.11 -25.35 -23.63
CA GLU A 187 33.13 -26.72 -24.13
C GLU A 187 33.59 -27.74 -23.08
N TYR A 188 34.44 -27.31 -22.14
CA TYR A 188 34.97 -28.13 -21.06
C TYR A 188 34.74 -27.42 -19.70
N PRO A 189 33.48 -27.28 -19.25
CA PRO A 189 33.18 -26.60 -18.00
C PRO A 189 33.66 -27.45 -16.81
N PRO A 190 34.13 -26.83 -15.72
CA PRO A 190 34.51 -27.57 -14.51
C PRO A 190 33.28 -28.25 -13.90
N GLU A 191 33.45 -29.44 -13.31
CA GLU A 191 32.36 -30.11 -12.61
C GLU A 191 31.91 -29.29 -11.39
N LEU A 192 30.62 -28.93 -11.38
CA LEU A 192 29.99 -28.17 -10.31
C LEU A 192 29.24 -29.09 -9.35
N GLU A 193 29.36 -28.83 -8.05
CA GLU A 193 28.69 -29.61 -7.00
C GLU A 193 27.27 -29.10 -6.75
N LYS A 194 26.30 -30.00 -6.66
CA LYS A 194 24.88 -29.64 -6.46
C LYS A 194 24.63 -28.85 -5.16
N ASN A 195 25.40 -29.13 -4.10
CA ASN A 195 25.18 -28.57 -2.76
C ASN A 195 25.98 -27.28 -2.49
N LYS A 196 26.92 -26.91 -3.35
CA LYS A 196 27.75 -25.70 -3.20
C LYS A 196 27.20 -24.55 -4.03
N LYS A 197 27.43 -23.32 -3.56
CA LYS A 197 27.05 -22.10 -4.27
C LYS A 197 28.10 -21.80 -5.34
N HIS A 198 27.64 -21.60 -6.57
CA HIS A 198 28.51 -21.29 -7.70
C HIS A 198 28.16 -19.92 -8.30
N SER A 199 29.15 -19.30 -8.95
CA SER A 199 28.96 -18.08 -9.75
C SER A 199 29.53 -18.30 -11.14
N ILE A 200 28.77 -17.94 -12.17
CA ILE A 200 29.08 -18.14 -13.58
C ILE A 200 28.87 -16.80 -14.28
N ASP A 201 29.97 -16.22 -14.78
CA ASP A 201 29.94 -15.01 -15.59
C ASP A 201 30.42 -15.32 -17.00
N VAL A 202 29.64 -15.01 -18.04
CA VAL A 202 30.03 -15.26 -19.43
C VAL A 202 30.93 -14.14 -19.93
N VAL A 203 32.03 -14.50 -20.61
CA VAL A 203 32.96 -13.53 -21.20
C VAL A 203 32.39 -13.05 -22.52
N ILE A 204 31.97 -11.78 -22.57
CA ILE A 204 31.39 -11.17 -23.79
C ILE A 204 32.50 -10.60 -24.67
N ASP A 205 33.37 -9.76 -24.10
CA ASP A 205 34.50 -9.18 -24.84
C ASP A 205 35.72 -8.98 -23.94
N ARG A 206 36.91 -8.92 -24.56
CA ARG A 206 38.20 -8.62 -23.93
C ARG A 206 38.84 -7.47 -24.68
N LEU A 207 39.04 -6.37 -23.98
CA LEU A 207 39.36 -5.08 -24.59
C LEU A 207 40.58 -4.46 -23.90
N LYS A 208 41.34 -3.68 -24.66
CA LYS A 208 42.41 -2.82 -24.14
C LYS A 208 41.96 -1.37 -24.32
N ILE A 209 41.96 -0.59 -23.24
CA ILE A 209 41.42 0.77 -23.26
C ILE A 209 42.30 1.67 -24.15
N ARG A 210 41.68 2.18 -25.22
CA ARG A 210 42.27 3.08 -26.23
C ARG A 210 41.21 4.07 -26.72
N PRO A 211 41.60 5.25 -27.21
CA PRO A 211 40.66 6.20 -27.82
C PRO A 211 39.96 5.57 -29.04
N GLY A 212 38.66 5.84 -29.22
CA GLY A 212 37.83 5.32 -30.31
C GLY A 212 37.15 3.96 -30.06
N LEU A 213 37.18 3.45 -28.83
CA LEU A 213 36.65 2.12 -28.47
C LEU A 213 35.18 2.17 -27.94
N GLU A 214 34.55 3.35 -27.98
CA GLU A 214 33.23 3.65 -27.41
C GLU A 214 32.12 2.78 -28.00
N GLN A 215 32.05 2.69 -29.33
CA GLN A 215 31.00 1.93 -30.02
C GLN A 215 31.08 0.43 -29.70
N ARG A 216 32.28 -0.14 -29.73
CA ARG A 216 32.51 -1.56 -29.41
C ARG A 216 32.19 -1.88 -27.94
N LEU A 217 32.53 -0.98 -27.03
CA LEU A 217 32.13 -1.13 -25.62
C LEU A 217 30.62 -1.07 -25.45
N ALA A 218 29.93 -0.16 -26.15
CA ALA A 218 28.48 -0.06 -26.10
C ALA A 218 27.80 -1.36 -26.56
N GLU A 219 28.22 -1.92 -27.71
CA GLU A 219 27.72 -3.20 -28.22
C GLU A 219 27.98 -4.36 -27.24
N SER A 220 29.16 -4.37 -26.60
CA SER A 220 29.52 -5.38 -25.59
C SER A 220 28.64 -5.26 -24.33
N PHE A 221 28.36 -4.04 -23.89
CA PHE A 221 27.48 -3.78 -22.76
C PHE A 221 26.03 -4.15 -23.08
N GLU A 222 25.51 -3.80 -24.26
CA GLU A 222 24.16 -4.20 -24.70
C GLU A 222 24.00 -5.72 -24.70
N THR A 223 24.97 -6.43 -25.28
CA THR A 223 24.99 -7.89 -25.29
C THR A 223 25.03 -8.47 -23.87
N ALA A 224 25.87 -7.92 -22.98
CA ALA A 224 25.98 -8.38 -21.60
C ALA A 224 24.68 -8.18 -20.81
N ILE A 225 24.09 -7.00 -20.95
CA ILE A 225 22.84 -6.60 -20.28
C ILE A 225 21.68 -7.46 -20.75
N GLN A 226 21.59 -7.73 -22.06
CA GLN A 226 20.53 -8.57 -22.62
C GLN A 226 20.66 -10.04 -22.17
N LEU A 227 21.88 -10.54 -21.99
CA LEU A 227 22.14 -11.91 -21.55
C LEU A 227 21.94 -12.12 -20.03
N ALA A 228 22.17 -11.09 -19.20
CA ALA A 228 22.16 -11.19 -17.75
C ALA A 228 21.11 -10.28 -17.08
N ASP A 229 19.91 -10.16 -17.68
CA ASP A 229 18.74 -9.46 -17.15
C ASP A 229 19.06 -8.05 -16.59
N GLY A 230 19.85 -7.27 -17.34
CA GLY A 230 20.16 -5.90 -16.97
C GLY A 230 21.43 -5.71 -16.15
N LEU A 231 22.30 -6.72 -16.04
CA LEU A 231 23.58 -6.66 -15.33
C LEU A 231 24.77 -6.81 -16.27
N ALA A 232 25.83 -6.06 -16.00
CA ALA A 232 27.13 -6.24 -16.65
C ALA A 232 28.24 -6.08 -15.62
N VAL A 233 29.34 -6.81 -15.78
CA VAL A 233 30.51 -6.75 -14.89
C VAL A 233 31.74 -6.48 -15.72
N VAL A 234 32.59 -5.56 -15.27
CA VAL A 234 33.90 -5.32 -15.88
C VAL A 234 34.98 -5.74 -14.90
N SER A 235 35.78 -6.71 -15.31
CA SER A 235 36.93 -7.23 -14.56
C SER A 235 38.22 -6.72 -15.21
N MET A 236 39.16 -6.22 -14.39
CA MET A 236 40.49 -5.87 -14.86
C MET A 236 41.33 -7.15 -14.95
N MET A 237 42.13 -7.31 -16.02
CA MET A 237 42.97 -8.49 -16.23
C MET A 237 44.37 -8.36 -15.61
N GLU A 238 44.83 -7.12 -15.39
CA GLU A 238 46.17 -6.80 -14.87
C GLU A 238 46.06 -6.09 -13.51
N GLY A 239 45.89 -6.89 -12.46
CA GLY A 239 45.86 -6.47 -11.07
C GLY A 239 45.92 -7.69 -10.16
N ASN A 240 46.54 -7.56 -8.97
CA ASN A 240 46.57 -8.63 -7.97
C ASN A 240 45.16 -9.20 -7.74
N ARG A 241 45.04 -10.52 -7.44
CA ARG A 241 43.79 -11.28 -7.17
C ARG A 241 42.93 -10.70 -6.03
N GLY A 242 42.46 -9.46 -6.17
CA GLY A 242 41.84 -8.65 -5.13
C GLY A 242 41.33 -7.27 -5.59
N GLU A 243 41.61 -6.81 -6.82
CA GLU A 243 40.92 -5.65 -7.38
C GLU A 243 39.43 -5.95 -7.60
N LYS A 244 38.57 -5.02 -7.18
CA LYS A 244 37.11 -5.21 -7.18
C LYS A 244 36.55 -5.04 -8.58
N ASP A 245 35.87 -6.07 -9.07
CA ASP A 245 35.04 -6.00 -10.27
C ASP A 245 34.09 -4.79 -10.24
N LEU A 246 34.02 -4.06 -11.35
CA LEU A 246 33.06 -2.97 -11.55
C LEU A 246 31.73 -3.58 -12.01
N VAL A 247 30.71 -3.52 -11.16
CA VAL A 247 29.36 -4.01 -11.50
C VAL A 247 28.48 -2.85 -11.95
N PHE A 248 27.96 -2.98 -13.17
CA PHE A 248 27.02 -2.08 -13.82
C PHE A 248 25.63 -2.72 -13.88
N SER A 249 24.59 -1.90 -13.84
CA SER A 249 23.24 -2.36 -14.07
C SER A 249 22.43 -1.32 -14.85
N SER A 250 21.68 -1.78 -15.84
CA SER A 250 20.66 -0.95 -16.52
C SER A 250 19.39 -0.81 -15.68
N LEU A 251 19.19 -1.71 -14.71
CA LEU A 251 18.11 -1.69 -13.74
C LEU A 251 18.62 -1.20 -12.38
N PHE A 252 17.72 -0.89 -11.45
CA PHE A 252 18.12 -0.63 -10.06
C PHE A 252 18.48 -1.94 -9.37
N ALA A 253 19.68 -2.46 -9.59
CA ALA A 253 20.11 -3.77 -9.08
C ALA A 253 21.19 -3.72 -7.99
N CYS A 254 21.08 -4.65 -7.03
CA CYS A 254 21.99 -4.76 -5.92
C CYS A 254 23.24 -5.53 -6.33
N ARG A 255 24.42 -4.92 -6.15
CA ARG A 255 25.71 -5.54 -6.49
C ARG A 255 26.02 -6.83 -5.71
N LYS A 256 25.40 -7.06 -4.55
CA LYS A 256 25.68 -8.21 -3.66
C LYS A 256 24.73 -9.40 -3.85
N CYS A 257 23.41 -9.19 -3.85
CA CYS A 257 22.42 -10.27 -3.94
C CYS A 257 21.71 -10.37 -5.29
N GLY A 258 21.91 -9.41 -6.21
CA GLY A 258 21.22 -9.42 -7.51
C GLY A 258 19.75 -9.01 -7.45
N HIS A 259 19.24 -8.58 -6.29
CA HIS A 259 17.90 -7.99 -6.20
C HIS A 259 17.81 -6.75 -7.09
N SER A 260 16.85 -6.74 -8.01
CA SER A 260 16.61 -5.63 -8.92
C SER A 260 15.18 -5.09 -8.76
N ILE A 261 15.05 -3.78 -8.97
CA ILE A 261 13.77 -3.08 -9.03
C ILE A 261 13.68 -2.46 -10.43
N SER A 262 12.48 -2.48 -11.01
CA SER A 262 12.15 -1.76 -12.24
C SER A 262 12.18 -0.24 -12.01
N GLU A 263 11.80 0.54 -13.02
CA GLU A 263 11.78 2.00 -12.91
C GLU A 263 10.91 2.48 -11.73
N LEU A 264 11.37 3.55 -11.07
CA LEU A 264 10.66 4.20 -9.98
C LEU A 264 9.49 5.03 -10.52
N GLU A 265 8.35 4.37 -10.69
CA GLU A 265 7.12 5.02 -11.10
C GLU A 265 6.21 5.36 -9.90
N PRO A 266 5.36 6.40 -9.99
CA PRO A 266 4.43 6.74 -8.91
C PRO A 266 3.46 5.61 -8.53
N ARG A 267 3.19 4.65 -9.42
CA ARG A 267 2.35 3.47 -9.12
C ARG A 267 3.00 2.51 -8.13
N LEU A 268 4.34 2.45 -8.05
CA LEU A 268 5.08 1.63 -7.10
C LEU A 268 4.82 2.05 -5.64
N PHE A 269 4.51 3.33 -5.45
CA PHE A 269 4.22 3.91 -4.14
C PHE A 269 2.72 3.94 -3.81
N SER A 270 1.87 3.34 -4.64
CA SER A 270 0.44 3.26 -4.39
C SER A 270 0.07 1.93 -3.74
N PHE A 271 -0.50 1.96 -2.54
CA PHE A 271 -1.11 0.77 -1.94
C PHE A 271 -2.46 0.39 -2.59
N ASN A 272 -3.02 1.26 -3.43
CA ASN A 272 -4.23 0.97 -4.22
C ASN A 272 -3.91 0.27 -5.55
N ASN A 273 -2.62 0.17 -5.92
CA ASN A 273 -2.18 -0.49 -7.14
C ASN A 273 -1.44 -1.79 -6.79
N PRO A 274 -1.76 -2.94 -7.42
CA PRO A 274 -1.05 -4.20 -7.18
C PRO A 274 0.49 -4.11 -7.34
N ALA A 275 0.98 -3.21 -8.20
CA ALA A 275 2.42 -3.01 -8.39
C ALA A 275 3.13 -2.50 -7.12
N GLY A 276 2.43 -1.72 -6.27
CA GLY A 276 2.97 -1.10 -5.06
C GLY A 276 2.41 -1.66 -3.75
N ALA A 277 1.25 -2.33 -3.81
CA ALA A 277 0.57 -2.90 -2.65
C ALA A 277 1.37 -4.05 -2.02
N CYS A 278 1.27 -4.18 -0.70
CA CYS A 278 1.78 -5.36 0.00
C CYS A 278 0.99 -6.60 -0.41
N SER A 279 1.68 -7.65 -0.88
CA SER A 279 1.09 -8.92 -1.29
C SER A 279 0.39 -9.70 -0.16
N GLY A 280 0.78 -9.47 1.10
CA GLY A 280 0.19 -10.16 2.25
C GLY A 280 -1.14 -9.60 2.74
N CYS A 281 -1.51 -8.39 2.31
CA CYS A 281 -2.77 -7.73 2.74
C CYS A 281 -3.45 -6.93 1.63
N ASP A 282 -3.03 -7.08 0.37
CA ASP A 282 -3.55 -6.36 -0.80
C ASP A 282 -3.71 -4.85 -0.59
N GLY A 283 -2.70 -4.26 0.08
CA GLY A 283 -2.65 -2.83 0.35
C GLY A 283 -3.60 -2.32 1.45
N LEU A 284 -4.26 -3.20 2.20
CA LEU A 284 -5.10 -2.80 3.34
C LEU A 284 -4.25 -2.39 4.55
N GLY A 285 -3.09 -3.02 4.73
CA GLY A 285 -2.22 -2.82 5.90
C GLY A 285 -2.69 -3.52 7.17
N LEU A 286 -3.89 -4.08 7.16
CA LEU A 286 -4.44 -4.86 8.24
C LEU A 286 -4.62 -6.30 7.78
N LYS A 287 -4.42 -7.24 8.69
CA LYS A 287 -4.83 -8.63 8.51
C LYS A 287 -5.86 -8.95 9.58
N GLN A 288 -7.02 -9.44 9.14
CA GLN A 288 -8.01 -10.00 10.05
C GLN A 288 -7.57 -11.41 10.43
N PHE A 289 -7.72 -11.75 11.70
CA PHE A 289 -7.41 -13.07 12.23
C PHE A 289 -8.38 -13.42 13.34
N PHE A 290 -8.59 -14.70 13.59
CA PHE A 290 -9.39 -15.17 14.72
C PHE A 290 -8.58 -15.03 16.01
N ASP A 291 -9.11 -14.24 16.93
CA ASP A 291 -8.45 -13.95 18.19
C ASP A 291 -8.78 -15.02 19.22
N GLU A 292 -7.73 -15.70 19.70
CA GLU A 292 -7.82 -16.73 20.74
C GLU A 292 -8.62 -16.23 21.96
N GLN A 293 -8.43 -14.97 22.36
CA GLN A 293 -9.11 -14.39 23.53
C GLN A 293 -10.59 -14.10 23.29
N ARG A 294 -11.02 -13.93 22.02
CA ARG A 294 -12.43 -13.73 21.67
C ARG A 294 -13.16 -15.05 21.44
N VAL A 295 -12.43 -16.06 20.97
CA VAL A 295 -12.96 -17.42 20.74
C VAL A 295 -13.15 -18.16 22.07
N ILE A 296 -12.22 -17.97 23.02
CA ILE A 296 -12.33 -18.50 24.38
C ILE A 296 -13.26 -17.58 25.19
N THR A 297 -14.46 -18.03 25.47
CA THR A 297 -15.47 -17.25 26.21
C THR A 297 -15.13 -17.12 27.68
N ASP A 298 -14.71 -18.23 28.30
CA ASP A 298 -14.26 -18.27 29.69
C ASP A 298 -13.27 -19.42 29.87
N SER A 299 -12.05 -19.08 30.30
CA SER A 299 -10.99 -20.07 30.51
C SER A 299 -11.17 -20.92 31.78
N SER A 300 -12.09 -20.52 32.67
CA SER A 300 -12.41 -21.25 33.90
C SER A 300 -13.45 -22.36 33.70
N LEU A 301 -14.20 -22.32 32.60
CA LEU A 301 -15.13 -23.36 32.21
C LEU A 301 -14.40 -24.55 31.59
N SER A 302 -15.03 -25.71 31.64
CA SER A 302 -14.57 -26.89 30.92
C SER A 302 -14.89 -26.79 29.42
N LEU A 303 -14.24 -27.64 28.61
CA LEU A 303 -14.56 -27.73 27.19
C LEU A 303 -16.02 -28.16 26.96
N SER A 304 -16.55 -29.03 27.83
CA SER A 304 -17.94 -29.50 27.73
C SER A 304 -18.98 -28.44 28.11
N GLU A 305 -18.62 -27.50 28.98
CA GLU A 305 -19.46 -26.38 29.45
C GLU A 305 -19.42 -25.15 28.52
N GLY A 306 -18.58 -25.17 27.48
CA GLY A 306 -18.49 -24.10 26.50
C GLY A 306 -17.38 -23.08 26.76
N ALA A 307 -16.21 -23.54 27.24
CA ALA A 307 -15.00 -22.72 27.26
C ALA A 307 -14.66 -22.13 25.88
N ILE A 308 -14.94 -22.87 24.80
CA ILE A 308 -14.79 -22.45 23.41
C ILE A 308 -16.18 -22.36 22.77
N ARG A 309 -16.52 -21.19 22.22
CA ARG A 309 -17.87 -20.95 21.70
C ARG A 309 -18.19 -21.81 20.47
N GLY A 310 -19.31 -22.52 20.51
CA GLY A 310 -19.76 -23.41 19.44
C GLY A 310 -19.09 -24.80 19.44
N TRP A 311 -18.13 -25.01 20.35
CA TRP A 311 -17.44 -26.28 20.59
C TRP A 311 -17.81 -26.79 21.98
N ASP A 312 -19.08 -27.12 22.17
CA ASP A 312 -19.67 -27.53 23.44
C ASP A 312 -20.66 -28.70 23.23
N ARG A 313 -21.29 -29.19 24.31
CA ARG A 313 -22.32 -30.24 24.24
C ARG A 313 -23.54 -29.88 23.38
N ARG A 314 -23.77 -28.60 23.07
CA ARG A 314 -24.89 -28.18 22.21
C ARG A 314 -24.60 -28.49 20.74
N SER A 315 -23.33 -28.55 20.36
CA SER A 315 -22.91 -29.05 19.05
C SER A 315 -22.38 -30.47 19.13
N VAL A 316 -23.28 -31.44 18.96
CA VAL A 316 -22.98 -32.88 19.04
C VAL A 316 -21.79 -33.27 18.15
N TYR A 317 -21.70 -32.71 16.94
CA TYR A 317 -20.60 -32.98 16.01
C TYR A 317 -19.23 -32.53 16.55
N TYR A 318 -19.11 -31.29 17.01
CA TYR A 318 -17.85 -30.76 17.54
C TYR A 318 -17.51 -31.36 18.90
N PHE A 319 -18.51 -31.71 19.71
CA PHE A 319 -18.31 -32.39 20.98
C PHE A 319 -17.69 -33.78 20.79
N HIS A 320 -18.12 -34.56 19.79
CA HIS A 320 -17.50 -35.85 19.47
C HIS A 320 -16.02 -35.69 19.08
N ILE A 321 -15.68 -34.64 18.32
CA ILE A 321 -14.29 -34.33 17.96
C ILE A 321 -13.45 -34.04 19.21
N LEU A 322 -13.96 -33.24 20.15
CA LEU A 322 -13.27 -32.94 21.40
C LEU A 322 -13.06 -34.19 22.27
N THR A 323 -14.05 -35.07 22.34
CA THR A 323 -13.95 -36.33 23.10
C THR A 323 -12.89 -37.26 22.50
N SER A 324 -12.87 -37.45 21.17
CA SER A 324 -11.84 -38.25 20.52
C SER A 324 -10.43 -37.66 20.67
N LEU A 325 -10.30 -36.32 20.66
CA LEU A 325 -9.01 -35.65 20.94
C LEU A 325 -8.56 -35.85 22.39
N ALA A 326 -9.51 -35.75 23.33
CA ALA A 326 -9.28 -35.99 24.75
C ALA A 326 -8.76 -37.40 25.02
N GLU A 327 -9.36 -38.41 24.38
CA GLU A 327 -8.92 -39.81 24.48
C GLU A 327 -7.52 -40.03 23.88
N HIS A 328 -7.24 -39.45 22.71
CA HIS A 328 -5.95 -39.61 22.03
C HIS A 328 -4.78 -38.91 22.73
N PHE A 329 -4.97 -37.67 23.17
CA PHE A 329 -3.92 -36.88 23.82
C PHE A 329 -3.91 -37.00 25.36
N GLY A 330 -4.87 -37.72 25.94
CA GLY A 330 -4.91 -38.03 27.37
C GLY A 330 -5.28 -36.85 28.27
N PHE A 331 -6.26 -36.03 27.87
CA PHE A 331 -6.84 -34.98 28.73
C PHE A 331 -8.34 -35.17 28.90
N ALA A 332 -8.94 -34.70 30.01
CA ALA A 332 -10.38 -34.83 30.22
C ALA A 332 -11.15 -33.60 29.71
N VAL A 333 -12.23 -33.83 28.97
CA VAL A 333 -13.10 -32.77 28.38
C VAL A 333 -13.75 -31.90 29.46
N ASP A 334 -14.02 -32.46 30.64
CA ASP A 334 -14.60 -31.75 31.78
C ASP A 334 -13.55 -30.95 32.59
N THR A 335 -12.28 -30.94 32.17
CA THR A 335 -11.25 -30.11 32.79
C THR A 335 -11.40 -28.65 32.34
N PRO A 336 -11.33 -27.67 33.26
CA PRO A 336 -11.23 -26.26 32.90
C PRO A 336 -10.11 -25.96 31.90
N PHE A 337 -10.38 -25.11 30.91
CA PHE A 337 -9.42 -24.83 29.83
C PHE A 337 -8.07 -24.31 30.36
N ASN A 338 -8.11 -23.45 31.39
CA ASN A 338 -6.90 -22.90 32.03
C ASN A 338 -6.04 -23.93 32.79
N LYS A 339 -6.61 -25.09 33.16
CA LYS A 339 -5.90 -26.18 33.84
C LYS A 339 -5.28 -27.17 32.85
N LEU A 340 -5.63 -27.09 31.56
CA LEU A 340 -4.99 -27.88 30.52
C LEU A 340 -3.53 -27.45 30.32
N SER A 341 -2.68 -28.39 29.91
CA SER A 341 -1.29 -28.07 29.56
C SER A 341 -1.25 -27.16 28.33
N LYS A 342 -0.21 -26.32 28.20
CA LYS A 342 -0.04 -25.45 27.02
C LYS A 342 -0.01 -26.25 25.71
N LYS A 343 0.57 -27.45 25.74
CA LYS A 343 0.60 -28.36 24.58
C LYS A 343 -0.82 -28.79 24.17
N HIS A 344 -1.68 -29.12 25.14
CA HIS A 344 -3.07 -29.50 24.84
C HIS A 344 -3.90 -28.31 24.34
N GLN A 345 -3.70 -27.12 24.92
CA GLN A 345 -4.34 -25.90 24.43
C GLN A 345 -3.94 -25.58 22.99
N GLU A 346 -2.65 -25.73 22.66
CA GLU A 346 -2.14 -25.50 21.31
C GLU A 346 -2.70 -26.51 20.30
N VAL A 347 -2.76 -27.81 20.66
CA VAL A 347 -3.37 -28.84 19.82
C VAL A 347 -4.86 -28.56 19.56
N LEU A 348 -5.60 -28.10 20.58
CA LEU A 348 -7.01 -27.72 20.43
C LEU A 348 -7.19 -26.52 19.51
N LEU A 349 -6.39 -25.47 19.68
CA LEU A 349 -6.56 -24.22 18.94
C LEU A 349 -6.00 -24.29 17.52
N ARG A 350 -4.84 -24.93 17.32
CA ARG A 350 -4.04 -24.87 16.08
C ARG A 350 -3.91 -26.21 15.35
N GLY A 351 -4.36 -27.31 15.96
CA GLY A 351 -4.41 -28.63 15.33
C GLY A 351 -3.31 -29.59 15.79
N SER A 352 -3.35 -30.82 15.28
CA SER A 352 -2.47 -31.92 15.69
C SER A 352 -1.13 -31.99 14.94
N ASP A 353 -0.71 -30.94 14.23
CA ASP A 353 0.55 -30.88 13.46
C ASP A 353 0.79 -32.09 12.53
N GLY A 354 -0.28 -32.64 11.96
CA GLY A 354 -0.24 -33.79 11.05
C GLY A 354 -0.32 -35.16 11.72
N GLU A 355 -0.38 -35.22 13.06
CA GLU A 355 -0.67 -36.45 13.80
C GLU A 355 -2.12 -36.88 13.53
N VAL A 356 -2.29 -38.13 13.10
CA VAL A 356 -3.61 -38.70 12.75
C VAL A 356 -4.31 -39.12 14.03
N VAL A 357 -5.56 -38.65 14.19
CA VAL A 357 -6.43 -38.97 15.32
C VAL A 357 -7.64 -39.74 14.80
N ASP A 358 -8.07 -40.75 15.56
CA ASP A 358 -9.28 -41.53 15.26
C ASP A 358 -10.51 -40.83 15.84
N PHE A 359 -11.34 -40.27 14.96
CA PHE A 359 -12.57 -39.58 15.34
C PHE A 359 -13.78 -40.50 15.26
N VAL A 360 -14.47 -40.69 16.38
CA VAL A 360 -15.68 -41.51 16.48
C VAL A 360 -16.91 -40.62 16.45
N TYR A 361 -17.75 -40.80 15.44
CA TYR A 361 -19.00 -40.05 15.26
C TYR A 361 -20.20 -40.93 15.54
N VAL A 362 -21.11 -40.47 16.40
CA VAL A 362 -22.41 -41.12 16.63
C VAL A 362 -23.48 -40.35 15.88
N ASN A 363 -24.23 -41.03 15.01
CA ASN A 363 -25.41 -40.46 14.36
C ASN A 363 -26.64 -40.53 15.28
N ASP A 364 -27.70 -39.79 14.96
CA ASP A 364 -28.97 -39.78 15.73
C ASP A 364 -29.62 -41.17 15.90
N ARG A 365 -29.26 -42.14 15.06
CA ARG A 365 -29.74 -43.54 15.11
C ARG A 365 -28.88 -44.47 15.97
N GLY A 366 -27.80 -43.97 16.58
CA GLY A 366 -26.86 -44.74 17.41
C GLY A 366 -25.74 -45.45 16.65
N ASP A 367 -25.72 -45.35 15.32
CA ASP A 367 -24.62 -45.92 14.51
C ASP A 367 -23.32 -45.13 14.71
N THR A 368 -22.23 -45.83 15.01
CA THR A 368 -20.89 -45.26 15.16
C THR A 368 -20.09 -45.36 13.87
N ARG A 369 -19.50 -44.25 13.43
CA ARG A 369 -18.55 -44.21 12.31
C ARG A 369 -17.22 -43.65 12.77
N THR A 370 -16.14 -44.40 12.55
CA THR A 370 -14.78 -43.94 12.83
C THR A 370 -14.12 -43.39 11.57
N ARG A 371 -13.46 -42.24 11.69
CA ARG A 371 -12.64 -41.65 10.62
C ARG A 371 -11.31 -41.18 11.18
N SER A 372 -10.23 -41.59 10.54
CA SER A 372 -8.86 -41.20 10.93
C SER A 372 -8.39 -40.06 10.06
N TYR A 373 -8.08 -38.90 10.66
CA TYR A 373 -7.49 -37.77 9.96
C TYR A 373 -6.75 -36.85 10.93
N ALA A 374 -5.91 -35.96 10.41
CA ALA A 374 -5.22 -34.97 11.23
C ALA A 374 -6.17 -33.82 11.62
N PHE A 375 -6.20 -33.47 12.90
CA PHE A 375 -7.06 -32.40 13.37
C PHE A 375 -6.54 -31.04 12.90
N GLU A 376 -7.38 -30.27 12.20
CA GLU A 376 -7.01 -28.96 11.68
C GLU A 376 -6.92 -27.87 12.77
N GLY A 377 -7.54 -28.06 13.95
CA GLY A 377 -7.62 -27.05 15.00
C GLY A 377 -8.89 -26.20 14.94
N VAL A 378 -9.27 -25.62 16.08
CA VAL A 378 -10.44 -24.75 16.18
C VAL A 378 -10.28 -23.47 15.34
N LEU A 379 -9.13 -22.78 15.42
CA LEU A 379 -8.93 -21.52 14.70
C LEU A 379 -8.85 -21.73 13.19
N PRO A 380 -8.08 -22.71 12.65
CA PRO A 380 -8.07 -22.98 11.22
C PRO A 380 -9.44 -23.44 10.69
N ASN A 381 -10.21 -24.19 11.49
CA ASN A 381 -11.61 -24.52 11.14
C ASN A 381 -12.47 -23.25 11.00
N MET A 382 -12.38 -22.31 11.94
CA MET A 382 -13.12 -21.05 11.89
C MET A 382 -12.69 -20.19 10.71
N GLU A 383 -11.39 -20.09 10.43
CA GLU A 383 -10.84 -19.35 9.28
C GLU A 383 -11.31 -19.94 7.95
N ARG A 384 -11.20 -21.25 7.78
CA ARG A 384 -11.68 -21.95 6.59
C ARG A 384 -13.19 -21.75 6.40
N ARG A 385 -13.99 -21.94 7.44
CA ARG A 385 -15.45 -21.72 7.38
C ARG A 385 -15.79 -20.28 7.05
N TYR A 386 -15.06 -19.29 7.57
CA TYR A 386 -15.32 -17.89 7.25
C TYR A 386 -15.13 -17.58 5.75
N HIS A 387 -14.09 -18.17 5.15
CA HIS A 387 -13.77 -17.98 3.73
C HIS A 387 -14.63 -18.83 2.77
N GLU A 388 -14.92 -20.09 3.13
CA GLU A 388 -15.64 -21.04 2.26
C GLU A 388 -17.17 -20.97 2.40
N THR A 389 -17.72 -20.40 3.47
CA THR A 389 -19.17 -20.39 3.68
C THR A 389 -19.86 -19.36 2.78
N ASP A 390 -20.90 -19.80 2.06
CA ASP A 390 -21.78 -18.93 1.26
C ASP A 390 -22.89 -18.25 2.07
N SER A 391 -23.16 -18.72 3.30
CA SER A 391 -24.17 -18.15 4.19
C SER A 391 -23.69 -16.87 4.87
N THR A 392 -24.41 -15.77 4.64
CA THR A 392 -24.15 -14.46 5.26
C THR A 392 -24.28 -14.52 6.78
N VAL A 393 -25.29 -15.22 7.30
CA VAL A 393 -25.54 -15.36 8.75
C VAL A 393 -24.35 -16.03 9.45
N VAL A 394 -23.82 -17.11 8.87
CA VAL A 394 -22.66 -17.81 9.44
C VAL A 394 -21.42 -16.92 9.39
N ARG A 395 -21.23 -16.19 8.29
CA ARG A 395 -20.10 -15.27 8.14
C ARG A 395 -20.16 -14.12 9.14
N GLU A 396 -21.34 -13.55 9.39
CA GLU A 396 -21.55 -12.49 10.38
C GLU A 396 -21.35 -12.98 11.82
N GLU A 397 -21.80 -14.20 12.14
CA GLU A 397 -21.54 -14.81 13.45
C GLU A 397 -20.03 -15.04 13.69
N LEU A 398 -19.31 -15.55 12.68
CA LEU A 398 -17.86 -15.75 12.77
C LEU A 398 -17.09 -14.43 12.82
N ALA A 399 -17.56 -13.40 12.11
CA ALA A 399 -16.93 -12.08 12.08
C ALA A 399 -16.82 -11.43 13.46
N LYS A 400 -17.69 -11.79 14.42
CA LYS A 400 -17.65 -11.28 15.81
C LYS A 400 -16.36 -11.68 16.56
N TYR A 401 -15.70 -12.75 16.13
CA TYR A 401 -14.46 -13.24 16.73
C TYR A 401 -13.20 -12.77 16.01
N LEU A 402 -13.36 -12.03 14.91
CA LEU A 402 -12.22 -11.47 14.19
C LEU A 402 -11.65 -10.27 14.95
N SER A 403 -10.34 -10.29 15.13
CA SER A 403 -9.55 -9.13 15.48
C SER A 403 -8.77 -8.66 14.25
N SER A 404 -8.46 -7.37 14.21
CA SER A 404 -7.54 -6.81 13.24
C SER A 404 -6.20 -6.55 13.90
N GLN A 405 -5.12 -6.90 13.20
CA GLN A 405 -3.77 -6.51 13.56
C GLN A 405 -3.07 -5.87 12.37
N PRO A 406 -2.01 -5.06 12.60
CA PRO A 406 -1.12 -4.64 11.53
C PRO A 406 -0.60 -5.87 10.76
N CYS A 407 -0.63 -5.79 9.43
CA CYS A 407 -0.16 -6.87 8.57
C CYS A 407 1.32 -7.19 8.90
N PRO A 408 1.69 -8.46 9.19
CA PRO A 408 3.06 -8.82 9.59
C PRO A 408 4.09 -8.58 8.48
N ASP A 409 3.70 -8.72 7.21
CA ASP A 409 4.62 -8.56 6.08
C ASP A 409 5.01 -7.10 5.83
N CYS A 410 4.04 -6.18 5.98
CA CYS A 410 4.26 -4.75 5.78
C CYS A 410 4.39 -3.93 7.07
N GLY A 411 4.12 -4.52 8.24
CA GLY A 411 4.05 -3.82 9.52
C GLY A 411 3.00 -2.71 9.55
N GLY A 412 1.90 -2.85 8.80
CA GLY A 412 0.85 -1.82 8.70
C GLY A 412 1.03 -0.79 7.59
N THR A 413 2.21 -0.72 6.96
CA THR A 413 2.55 0.33 5.98
C THR A 413 1.87 0.22 4.61
N ARG A 414 1.12 -0.86 4.35
CA ARG A 414 0.36 -1.13 3.11
C ARG A 414 1.16 -1.33 1.83
N LEU A 415 2.46 -1.02 1.84
CA LEU A 415 3.33 -1.07 0.67
C LEU A 415 4.16 -2.36 0.59
N ARG A 416 4.50 -2.78 -0.63
CA ARG A 416 5.46 -3.85 -0.88
C ARG A 416 6.83 -3.51 -0.33
N ARG A 417 7.66 -4.53 -0.13
CA ARG A 417 9.01 -4.38 0.42
C ARG A 417 9.83 -3.34 -0.35
N ASP A 418 9.92 -3.44 -1.67
CA ASP A 418 10.77 -2.58 -2.49
C ASP A 418 10.44 -1.08 -2.36
N ALA A 419 9.15 -0.72 -2.35
CA ALA A 419 8.69 0.66 -2.19
C ALA A 419 9.08 1.27 -0.82
N ARG A 420 9.18 0.44 0.23
CA ARG A 420 9.56 0.86 1.58
C ARG A 420 11.05 1.15 1.74
N TYR A 421 11.87 0.67 0.81
CA TYR A 421 13.33 0.89 0.79
C TYR A 421 13.74 1.95 -0.24
N VAL A 422 12.79 2.76 -0.73
CA VAL A 422 13.13 4.01 -1.42
C VAL A 422 13.17 5.14 -0.41
N LEU A 423 14.30 5.84 -0.35
CA LEU A 423 14.59 6.83 0.68
C LEU A 423 14.80 8.22 0.07
N ILE A 424 14.36 9.27 0.76
CA ILE A 424 14.76 10.65 0.52
C ILE A 424 15.49 11.10 1.78
N GLN A 425 16.78 11.45 1.67
CA GLN A 425 17.64 11.79 2.81
C GLN A 425 17.57 10.80 3.99
N GLY A 426 17.44 9.50 3.69
CA GLY A 426 17.37 8.44 4.69
C GLY A 426 15.97 8.12 5.24
N ILE A 427 14.93 8.86 4.85
CA ILE A 427 13.55 8.64 5.30
C ILE A 427 12.72 7.99 4.18
N ASN A 428 11.97 6.94 4.51
CA ASN A 428 11.06 6.27 3.58
C ASN A 428 9.66 6.90 3.59
N LEU A 429 8.86 6.57 2.57
CA LEU A 429 7.50 7.07 2.43
C LEU A 429 6.60 6.75 3.63
N PRO A 430 6.54 5.50 4.15
CA PRO A 430 5.72 5.18 5.32
C PRO A 430 6.06 6.01 6.56
N SER A 431 7.34 6.29 6.81
CA SER A 431 7.76 7.09 7.96
C SER A 431 7.22 8.51 7.86
N ILE A 432 7.21 9.10 6.67
CA ILE A 432 6.62 10.44 6.45
C ILE A 432 5.11 10.40 6.65
N THR A 433 4.43 9.33 6.24
CA THR A 433 2.97 9.26 6.43
C THR A 433 2.55 9.03 7.88
N GLU A 434 3.43 8.45 8.70
CA GLU A 434 3.26 8.30 10.15
C GLU A 434 3.68 9.54 10.96
N MET A 435 4.36 10.51 10.34
CA MET A 435 4.57 11.80 10.98
C MET A 435 3.23 12.53 11.14
N THR A 436 3.12 13.31 12.21
CA THR A 436 2.05 14.30 12.31
C THR A 436 2.17 15.31 11.16
N VAL A 437 1.06 15.93 10.76
CA VAL A 437 1.04 16.96 9.72
C VAL A 437 2.08 18.06 10.01
N THR A 438 2.26 18.44 11.28
CA THR A 438 3.27 19.43 11.70
C THR A 438 4.69 18.96 11.38
N GLN A 439 5.04 17.74 11.80
CA GLN A 439 6.37 17.16 11.58
C GLN A 439 6.64 16.96 10.08
N ALA A 440 5.64 16.52 9.32
CA ALA A 440 5.76 16.39 7.86
C ALA A 440 6.01 17.75 7.20
N LEU A 441 5.30 18.82 7.62
CA LEU A 441 5.51 20.17 7.12
C LEU A 441 6.92 20.68 7.43
N GLU A 442 7.40 20.50 8.66
CA GLU A 442 8.77 20.84 9.05
C GLU A 442 9.80 20.09 8.20
N TYR A 443 9.62 18.77 8.04
CA TYR A 443 10.49 17.95 7.20
C TYR A 443 10.60 18.50 5.78
N PHE A 444 9.48 18.79 5.11
CA PHE A 444 9.51 19.34 3.75
C PHE A 444 10.01 20.78 3.68
N THR A 445 9.93 21.55 4.76
CA THR A 445 10.47 22.92 4.83
C THR A 445 12.00 22.91 4.91
N TYR A 446 12.58 21.97 5.66
CA TYR A 446 14.03 21.83 5.82
C TYR A 446 14.70 20.90 4.80
N LEU A 447 13.92 20.18 3.99
CA LEU A 447 14.43 19.28 2.98
C LEU A 447 15.23 20.03 1.90
N LYS A 448 16.55 19.88 1.93
CA LYS A 448 17.47 20.47 0.93
C LYS A 448 17.88 19.44 -0.11
N LEU A 449 17.34 19.57 -1.33
CA LEU A 449 17.76 18.77 -2.47
C LEU A 449 18.82 19.53 -3.29
N THR A 450 19.71 18.80 -3.97
CA THR A 450 20.77 19.39 -4.80
C THR A 450 20.68 18.96 -6.27
N GLY A 451 21.20 19.81 -7.16
CA GLY A 451 21.35 19.51 -8.59
C GLY A 451 20.02 19.36 -9.36
N LYS A 452 19.99 18.41 -10.32
CA LYS A 452 18.82 18.16 -11.17
C LYS A 452 17.56 17.77 -10.38
N ARG A 453 17.74 17.06 -9.25
CA ARG A 453 16.64 16.60 -8.41
C ARG A 453 15.89 17.74 -7.74
N ALA A 454 16.61 18.78 -7.31
CA ALA A 454 15.99 19.97 -6.72
C ALA A 454 15.03 20.66 -7.72
N LYS A 455 15.47 20.84 -8.97
CA LYS A 455 14.67 21.46 -10.03
C LYS A 455 13.39 20.65 -10.35
N ILE A 456 13.48 19.32 -10.36
CA ILE A 456 12.33 18.45 -10.64
C ILE A 456 11.34 18.47 -9.47
N ALA A 457 11.83 18.50 -8.23
CA ALA A 457 10.99 18.45 -7.04
C ALA A 457 10.42 19.80 -6.62
N GLU A 458 10.95 20.93 -7.08
CA GLU A 458 10.57 22.28 -6.63
C GLU A 458 9.05 22.51 -6.63
N LYS A 459 8.38 22.23 -7.75
CA LYS A 459 6.92 22.39 -7.86
C LYS A 459 6.17 21.43 -6.93
N VAL A 460 6.61 20.17 -6.85
CA VAL A 460 5.98 19.13 -6.03
C VAL A 460 6.12 19.45 -4.53
N LEU A 461 7.29 19.94 -4.11
CA LEU A 461 7.54 20.35 -2.74
C LEU A 461 6.72 21.57 -2.35
N LYS A 462 6.59 22.55 -3.24
CA LYS A 462 5.72 23.71 -3.01
C LYS A 462 4.27 23.30 -2.79
N GLU A 463 3.74 22.41 -3.63
CA GLU A 463 2.37 21.89 -3.46
C GLU A 463 2.20 21.09 -2.16
N LEU A 464 3.17 20.24 -1.81
CA LEU A 464 3.16 19.51 -0.54
C LEU A 464 3.15 20.45 0.67
N GLN A 465 4.05 21.44 0.69
CA GLN A 465 4.14 22.43 1.76
C GLN A 465 2.84 23.23 1.89
N ASN A 466 2.25 23.68 0.77
CA ASN A 466 0.99 24.41 0.78
C ASN A 466 -0.14 23.56 1.36
N ARG A 467 -0.31 22.32 0.90
CA ARG A 467 -1.38 21.43 1.38
C ARG A 467 -1.23 21.07 2.85
N LEU A 468 -0.01 20.77 3.29
CA LEU A 468 0.28 20.52 4.70
C LEU A 468 0.03 21.77 5.55
N LYS A 469 0.42 22.95 5.07
CA LYS A 469 0.15 24.23 5.73
C LYS A 469 -1.36 24.47 5.88
N PHE A 470 -2.16 24.24 4.84
CA PHE A 470 -3.62 24.38 4.95
C PHE A 470 -4.22 23.46 6.02
N LEU A 471 -3.72 22.22 6.14
CA LEU A 471 -4.15 21.31 7.22
C LEU A 471 -3.76 21.82 8.61
N VAL A 472 -2.58 22.45 8.75
CA VAL A 472 -2.17 23.10 10.01
C VAL A 472 -3.07 24.31 10.32
N ASP A 473 -3.35 25.14 9.31
CA ASP A 473 -4.16 26.34 9.43
C ASP A 473 -5.57 25.99 9.93
N VAL A 474 -6.22 24.95 9.38
CA VAL A 474 -7.53 24.47 9.87
C VAL A 474 -7.48 23.69 11.19
N GLY A 475 -6.32 23.60 11.85
CA GLY A 475 -6.16 22.96 13.16
C GLY A 475 -6.15 21.43 13.15
N LEU A 476 -5.70 20.81 12.06
CA LEU A 476 -5.53 19.35 11.93
C LEU A 476 -4.07 18.91 12.08
N ASN A 477 -3.28 19.71 12.77
CA ASN A 477 -1.83 19.60 12.89
C ASN A 477 -1.35 18.33 13.64
N TYR A 478 -2.24 17.71 14.42
CA TYR A 478 -1.99 16.49 15.21
C TYR A 478 -2.27 15.18 14.46
N LEU A 479 -2.89 15.25 13.27
CA LEU A 479 -3.22 14.05 12.49
C LEU A 479 -1.99 13.47 11.79
N ASN A 480 -2.02 12.17 11.55
CA ASN A 480 -1.08 11.48 10.66
C ASN A 480 -1.70 11.32 9.27
N LEU A 481 -0.89 11.33 8.22
CA LEU A 481 -1.38 11.12 6.85
C LEU A 481 -1.84 9.68 6.61
N SER A 482 -1.32 8.71 7.37
CA SER A 482 -1.71 7.30 7.32
C SER A 482 -3.03 6.99 8.04
N ARG A 483 -3.57 7.93 8.85
CA ARG A 483 -4.80 7.71 9.62
C ARG A 483 -5.96 7.35 8.68
N SER A 484 -6.67 6.28 9.01
CA SER A 484 -7.84 5.82 8.25
C SER A 484 -8.93 6.89 8.23
N ALA A 485 -9.49 7.15 7.05
CA ALA A 485 -10.58 8.10 6.87
C ALA A 485 -11.82 7.73 7.71
N GLU A 486 -12.06 6.45 7.94
CA GLU A 486 -13.19 5.94 8.72
C GLU A 486 -13.12 6.31 10.21
N THR A 487 -11.92 6.61 10.70
CA THR A 487 -11.70 6.95 12.13
C THR A 487 -11.84 8.45 12.40
N LEU A 488 -12.11 9.25 11.37
CA LEU A 488 -12.23 10.70 11.50
C LEU A 488 -13.60 11.07 12.08
N SER A 489 -13.61 12.02 13.00
CA SER A 489 -14.84 12.69 13.43
C SER A 489 -15.44 13.51 12.29
N GLY A 490 -16.75 13.79 12.36
CA GLY A 490 -17.44 14.64 11.37
C GLY A 490 -16.75 16.00 11.18
N GLY A 491 -16.34 16.66 12.26
CA GLY A 491 -15.62 17.94 12.21
C GLY A 491 -14.20 17.83 11.66
N GLU A 492 -13.48 16.72 11.89
CA GLU A 492 -12.17 16.48 11.23
C GLU A 492 -12.35 16.28 9.73
N ALA A 493 -13.30 15.44 9.30
CA ALA A 493 -13.58 15.19 7.89
C ALA A 493 -14.00 16.47 7.16
N GLN A 494 -14.83 17.30 7.79
CA GLN A 494 -15.25 18.59 7.25
C GLN A 494 -14.06 19.54 7.03
N ARG A 495 -13.18 19.66 8.02
CA ARG A 495 -11.98 20.53 7.94
C ARG A 495 -10.97 20.02 6.92
N ILE A 496 -10.82 18.70 6.76
CA ILE A 496 -10.01 18.11 5.68
C ILE A 496 -10.56 18.51 4.31
N ARG A 497 -11.88 18.43 4.13
CA ARG A 497 -12.53 18.82 2.89
C ARG A 497 -12.34 20.31 2.63
N LEU A 498 -12.50 21.15 3.65
CA LEU A 498 -12.24 22.58 3.57
C LEU A 498 -10.80 22.89 3.14
N ALA A 499 -9.81 22.28 3.79
CA ALA A 499 -8.40 22.45 3.43
C ALA A 499 -8.10 22.01 1.98
N SER A 500 -8.69 20.89 1.54
CA SER A 500 -8.57 20.41 0.16
C SER A 500 -9.17 21.38 -0.86
N GLN A 501 -10.35 21.95 -0.56
CA GLN A 501 -11.01 22.93 -1.42
C GLN A 501 -10.25 24.26 -1.50
N ILE A 502 -9.70 24.74 -0.39
CA ILE A 502 -8.84 25.93 -0.37
C ILE A 502 -7.57 25.68 -1.19
N GLY A 503 -6.97 24.49 -1.07
CA GLY A 503 -5.80 24.07 -1.83
C GLY A 503 -6.04 23.96 -3.34
N ALA A 504 -7.29 23.78 -3.80
CA ALA A 504 -7.62 23.71 -5.22
C ALA A 504 -7.49 25.06 -5.95
N GLY A 505 -7.44 26.18 -5.22
CA GLY A 505 -7.24 27.51 -5.81
C GLY A 505 -8.38 27.96 -6.74
N LEU A 506 -9.59 27.43 -6.56
CA LEU A 506 -10.74 27.77 -7.39
C LEU A 506 -11.22 29.21 -7.10
N VAL A 507 -11.53 29.94 -8.17
CA VAL A 507 -12.03 31.32 -8.10
C VAL A 507 -13.44 31.37 -8.68
N GLY A 508 -14.32 32.21 -8.10
CA GLY A 508 -15.69 32.37 -8.57
C GLY A 508 -16.60 31.18 -8.25
N VAL A 509 -16.26 30.40 -7.22
CA VAL A 509 -17.06 29.28 -6.69
C VAL A 509 -17.83 29.73 -5.45
N MET A 510 -19.07 29.28 -5.32
CA MET A 510 -19.86 29.47 -4.11
C MET A 510 -19.66 28.27 -3.16
N TYR A 511 -18.98 28.50 -2.05
CA TYR A 511 -18.83 27.51 -0.99
C TYR A 511 -19.99 27.60 0.01
N ILE A 512 -20.63 26.48 0.28
CA ILE A 512 -21.71 26.38 1.27
C ILE A 512 -21.24 25.44 2.38
N LEU A 513 -21.04 25.98 3.58
CA LEU A 513 -20.49 25.28 4.73
C LEU A 513 -21.59 24.99 5.76
N ASP A 514 -21.65 23.76 6.25
CA ASP A 514 -22.59 23.34 7.30
C ASP A 514 -21.95 23.43 8.69
N GLU A 515 -22.13 24.55 9.38
CA GLU A 515 -21.67 24.77 10.76
C GLU A 515 -20.20 24.32 11.01
N PRO A 516 -19.21 24.96 10.35
CA PRO A 516 -17.82 24.51 10.35
C PRO A 516 -17.13 24.59 11.72
N SER A 517 -17.74 25.27 12.70
CA SER A 517 -17.26 25.38 14.09
C SER A 517 -17.53 24.12 14.94
N ILE A 518 -18.31 23.15 14.46
CA ILE A 518 -18.63 21.95 15.24
C ILE A 518 -17.36 21.13 15.53
N GLY A 519 -17.20 20.74 16.79
CA GLY A 519 -16.06 19.94 17.25
C GLY A 519 -14.74 20.70 17.32
N LEU A 520 -14.76 22.03 17.15
CA LEU A 520 -13.61 22.89 17.40
C LEU A 520 -13.62 23.44 18.82
N HIS A 521 -12.42 23.52 19.39
CA HIS A 521 -12.22 24.24 20.63
C HIS A 521 -12.34 25.76 20.36
N GLN A 522 -12.90 26.53 21.30
CA GLN A 522 -13.14 27.97 21.13
C GLN A 522 -11.91 28.77 20.68
N ARG A 523 -10.71 28.34 21.11
CA ARG A 523 -9.42 28.94 20.73
C ARG A 523 -9.14 28.83 19.23
N ASP A 524 -9.59 27.75 18.60
CA ASP A 524 -9.28 27.44 17.22
C ASP A 524 -10.32 28.01 16.25
N ASN A 525 -11.40 28.62 16.74
CA ASN A 525 -12.39 29.32 15.91
C ASN A 525 -11.78 30.49 15.11
N ASN A 526 -10.75 31.15 15.65
CA ASN A 526 -10.06 32.24 14.94
C ASN A 526 -9.19 31.74 13.77
N ARG A 527 -9.05 30.42 13.61
CA ARG A 527 -8.26 29.80 12.54
C ARG A 527 -9.10 29.44 11.31
N LEU A 528 -10.43 29.43 11.46
CA LEU A 528 -11.40 29.35 10.36
C LEU A 528 -11.68 30.76 9.82
#